data_AF-A0A2E6N993-F1
#
_entry.id   AF-A0A2E6N993-F1
#
_cell.length_a   1.000
_cell.length_b   1.000
_cell.length_c   1.000
_cell.angle_alpha   90.00
_cell.angle_beta   90.00
_cell.angle_gamma   90.00
#
_symmetry.space_group_name_H-M   'P 1'
#
loop_
_entity.id
_entity.type
_entity.pdbx_description
1 polymer ?
#
loop_
_entity_poly.entity_id
_entity_poly.type
_entity_poly.pdbx_seq_one_letter_code
_entity_poly.pdbx_strand_id
1 'polypeptide(L)' 'MIEPFIITFWIEINNILHEKRLTNVHTECEPIVEKLFELYEDKPEKLIAVKCDTFLSYKQKQQWRYNGTTIEHQQDVE' A
#
# COMPACT_ATOMS: atom_id res chain seq x y z
N MET A 1 -10.59 -20.15 -9.22
CA MET A 1 -9.40 -19.32 -9.52
C MET A 1 -9.29 -18.32 -8.37
N ILE A 2 -8.21 -18.37 -7.58
CA ILE A 2 -8.06 -17.50 -6.39
C ILE A 2 -7.65 -16.11 -6.89
N GLU A 3 -8.41 -15.07 -6.53
CA GLU A 3 -8.12 -13.71 -6.98
C GLU A 3 -6.89 -13.15 -6.21
N PRO A 4 -5.87 -12.62 -6.91
CA PRO A 4 -4.72 -11.98 -6.27
C PRO A 4 -5.11 -10.78 -5.42
N PHE A 5 -4.47 -10.63 -4.26
CA PHE A 5 -4.47 -9.40 -3.48
C PHE A 5 -3.18 -8.61 -3.72
N ILE A 6 -3.35 -7.29 -3.84
CA ILE A 6 -2.31 -6.28 -3.84
C ILE A 6 -2.32 -5.63 -2.46
N ILE A 7 -1.18 -5.71 -1.78
CA ILE A 7 -1.03 -5.18 -0.42
C ILE A 7 -0.23 -3.88 -0.50
N THR A 8 -0.87 -2.80 -0.09
CA THR A 8 -0.28 -1.47 0.04
C THR A 8 -0.24 -1.10 1.51
N PHE A 9 0.86 -0.56 1.99
CA PHE A 9 1.05 -0.21 3.39
C PHE A 9 1.78 1.12 3.53
N TRP A 10 1.54 1.81 4.63
CA TRP A 10 2.12 3.12 4.92
C TRP A 10 2.99 3.03 6.15
N ILE A 11 4.23 3.47 6.01
CA ILE A 11 5.19 3.55 7.11
C ILE A 11 5.55 5.01 7.34
N GLU A 12 5.68 5.39 8.61
CA GLU A 12 6.16 6.70 9.03
C GLU A 12 7.64 6.59 9.41
N ILE A 13 8.47 7.41 8.78
CA ILE A 13 9.91 7.50 9.04
C ILE A 13 10.23 8.98 9.24
N ASN A 14 10.73 9.36 10.42
CA ASN A 14 11.06 10.76 10.75
C ASN A 14 9.90 11.75 10.45
N ASN A 15 8.66 11.38 10.80
CA ASN A 15 7.43 12.14 10.51
C ASN A 15 7.08 12.28 9.01
N ILE A 16 7.71 11.50 8.13
CA ILE A 16 7.38 11.43 6.70
C ILE A 16 6.64 10.13 6.43
N LEU A 17 5.47 10.22 5.79
CA LEU A 17 4.66 9.07 5.41
C LEU A 17 5.15 8.51 4.06
N HIS A 18 5.51 7.23 4.04
CA HIS A 18 5.91 6.51 2.84
C HIS A 18 4.90 5.43 2.49
N GLU A 19 4.33 5.50 1.28
CA GLU A 19 3.55 4.40 0.71
C GLU A 19 4.50 3.34 0.13
N LYS A 20 4.28 2.08 0.51
CA LYS A 20 4.96 0.92 -0.05
C LYS A 20 3.94 -0.10 -0.52
N ARG A 21 4.32 -0.90 -1.51
CA ARG A 21 3.49 -1.98 -2.05
C ARG A 21 4.31 -3.25 -2.13
N LEU A 22 3.69 -4.37 -1.75
CA LEU A 22 4.27 -5.68 -1.99
C LEU A 22 4.11 -6.02 -3.47
N THR A 23 5.23 -6.37 -4.11
CA THR A 23 5.28 -6.76 -5.53
C THR A 23 4.78 -8.18 -5.77
N ASN A 24 4.69 -8.99 -4.71
CA ASN A 24 4.20 -10.36 -4.80
C ASN A 24 2.68 -10.41 -4.76
N VAL A 25 2.14 -11.35 -5.53
CA VAL A 25 0.72 -11.71 -5.50
C VAL A 25 0.48 -12.54 -4.24
N HIS A 26 -0.40 -12.05 -3.38
CA HIS A 26 -0.83 -12.77 -2.18
C HIS A 26 -2.22 -13.35 -2.38
N THR A 27 -2.45 -14.58 -1.93
CA THR A 27 -3.78 -15.22 -1.93
C THR A 27 -4.60 -14.86 -0.70
N GLU A 28 -3.93 -14.37 0.36
CA GLU A 28 -4.51 -14.06 1.66
C GLU A 28 -3.94 -12.73 2.17
N CYS A 29 -4.82 -11.89 2.72
CA CYS A 29 -4.47 -10.56 3.23
C CYS A 29 -4.07 -10.59 4.71
N GLU A 30 -4.94 -11.14 5.58
CA GLU A 30 -4.79 -11.15 7.04
C GLU A 30 -3.41 -11.63 7.52
N PRO A 31 -2.89 -12.80 7.09
CA PRO A 31 -1.59 -13.26 7.58
C PRO A 31 -0.42 -12.39 7.13
N ILE A 32 -0.57 -11.62 6.06
CA ILE A 32 0.46 -10.67 5.62
C ILE A 32 0.37 -9.37 6.41
N VAL A 33 -0.83 -8.91 6.73
CA VAL A 33 -1.05 -7.74 7.59
C VAL A 33 -0.42 -7.98 8.96
N GLU A 34 -0.68 -9.14 9.56
CA GLU A 34 -0.11 -9.51 10.87
C GLU A 34 1.41 -9.49 10.85
N LYS A 35 2.02 -10.17 9.85
CA LYS A 35 3.47 -10.17 9.65
C LYS A 35 4.06 -8.77 9.43
N LEU A 36 3.33 -7.88 8.77
CA LEU A 36 3.79 -6.49 8.60
C LEU A 36 3.81 -5.78 9.95
N PHE A 37 2.77 -5.92 10.77
CA PHE A 37 2.77 -5.31 12.11
C PHE A 37 3.90 -5.87 12.98
N GLU A 38 4.09 -7.19 13.01
CA GLU A 38 5.19 -7.83 13.74
C GLU A 38 6.57 -7.33 13.26
N LEU A 39 6.77 -7.22 11.94
CA LEU A 39 8.05 -6.80 11.36
C LEU A 39 8.39 -5.33 11.64
N TYR A 40 7.40 -4.50 11.93
CA TYR A 40 7.57 -3.08 12.23
C TYR A 40 7.38 -2.74 13.73
N GLU A 41 7.10 -3.72 14.58
CA GLU A 41 6.91 -3.49 16.03
C GLU A 41 8.19 -2.99 16.72
N ASP A 42 9.33 -3.62 16.43
CA ASP A 42 10.65 -3.28 17.01
C ASP A 42 11.47 -2.30 16.15
N LYS A 43 10.86 -1.68 15.14
CA LYS A 43 11.56 -0.82 14.19
C LYS A 43 11.43 0.66 14.53
N PRO A 44 12.43 1.48 14.15
CA PRO A 44 12.30 2.93 14.23
C PRO A 44 11.22 3.47 13.26
N GLU A 45 10.92 2.73 12.19
CA GLU A 45 9.80 3.04 11.30
C GLU A 45 8.48 2.51 11.87
N LYS A 46 7.44 3.35 11.89
CA LYS A 46 6.12 2.96 12.40
C LYS A 46 5.18 2.57 11.27
N LEU A 47 4.62 1.36 11.31
CA LEU A 47 3.54 0.97 10.41
C LEU A 47 2.25 1.69 10.81
N ILE A 48 1.70 2.51 9.91
CA ILE A 48 0.52 3.35 10.17
C ILE A 48 -0.76 2.66 9.71
N ALA A 49 -0.72 2.07 8.52
CA ALA A 49 -1.88 1.44 7.91
C ALA A 49 -1.45 0.37 6.92
N VAL A 50 -2.33 -0.62 6.72
CA VAL A 50 -2.22 -1.62 5.68
C VAL A 50 -3.56 -1.72 4.97
N LYS A 51 -3.52 -1.87 3.64
CA LYS A 51 -4.68 -2.01 2.80
C LYS A 51 -4.46 -3.17 1.83
N CYS A 52 -5.46 -4.03 1.76
CA CYS A 52 -5.53 -5.11 0.80
C CYS A 52 -6.60 -4.78 -0.23
N ASP A 53 -6.19 -4.62 -1.48
CA ASP A 53 -7.08 -4.47 -2.61
C ASP A 53 -6.99 -5.74 -3.45
N THR A 54 -8.12 -6.28 -3.92
CA THR A 54 -8.04 -7.31 -4.96
C THR A 54 -7.46 -6.73 -6.24
N PHE A 55 -6.86 -7.54 -7.10
CA PHE A 55 -6.28 -7.06 -8.35
C PHE A 55 -7.29 -6.30 -9.22
N LEU A 56 -8.55 -6.78 -9.27
CA LEU A 56 -9.63 -6.12 -10.01
C LEU A 56 -9.94 -4.74 -9.39
N SER A 57 -10.10 -4.67 -8.07
CA SER A 57 -10.34 -3.43 -7.32
C SER A 57 -9.19 -2.43 -7.50
N TYR A 58 -7.96 -2.94 -7.47
CA TYR A 58 -6.75 -2.16 -7.67
C TYR A 58 -6.70 -1.55 -9.07
N LYS A 59 -6.94 -2.35 -10.11
CA LYS A 59 -6.96 -1.90 -11.51
C LYS A 59 -8.05 -0.86 -11.75
N GLN A 60 -9.25 -1.06 -11.19
CA GLN A 60 -10.31 -0.06 -11.26
C GLN A 60 -9.86 1.26 -10.62
N LYS A 61 -9.30 1.23 -9.39
CA LYS A 61 -8.80 2.45 -8.71
C LYS A 61 -7.69 3.16 -9.49
N GLN A 62 -6.79 2.42 -10.15
CA GLN A 62 -5.81 3.02 -11.06
C GLN A 62 -6.46 3.69 -12.26
N GLN A 63 -7.46 3.05 -12.88
CA GLN A 63 -8.19 3.63 -13.99
C GLN A 63 -8.96 4.89 -13.57
N TRP A 64 -9.49 4.95 -12.33
CA TRP A 64 -10.07 6.17 -11.78
C TRP A 64 -9.03 7.26 -11.53
N ARG A 65 -7.82 6.92 -11.06
CA ARG A 65 -6.71 7.90 -10.95
C ARG A 65 -6.21 8.40 -12.31
N TYR A 66 -6.44 7.63 -13.38
CA TYR A 66 -6.05 8.00 -14.74
C TYR A 66 -7.15 8.77 -15.49
N ASN A 67 -8.42 8.39 -15.31
CA ASN A 67 -9.57 9.00 -15.98
C ASN A 67 -10.17 10.18 -15.21
N GLY A 68 -10.05 10.20 -13.88
CA GLY A 68 -10.20 11.39 -13.07
C GLY A 68 -8.84 12.05 -12.99
N THR A 69 -8.64 13.12 -13.76
CA THR A 69 -7.42 13.91 -13.91
C THR A 69 -6.53 13.92 -12.66
N THR A 70 -5.22 13.73 -12.86
CA THR A 70 -4.13 14.13 -11.97
C THR A 70 -4.51 15.36 -11.13
N ILE A 71 -4.84 15.16 -9.85
CA ILE A 71 -4.90 16.24 -8.87
C ILE A 71 -4.14 15.73 -7.64
N GLU A 72 -2.94 16.29 -7.53
CA GLU A 72 -2.08 16.39 -6.35
C GLU A 72 -1.31 15.13 -5.93
N HIS A 73 -0.18 14.89 -6.59
CA HIS A 73 1.14 14.80 -5.95
C HIS A 73 2.19 15.24 -7.00
N GLN A 74 2.17 16.53 -7.36
CA GLN A 74 3.39 17.23 -7.74
C GLN A 74 3.84 17.98 -6.50
N GLN A 75 4.69 17.33 -5.69
CA GLN A 75 5.67 18.09 -4.94
C GLN A 75 6.74 18.48 -5.97
N ASP A 76 6.63 19.70 -6.47
CA ASP A 76 7.77 20.46 -6.96
C ASP A 76 8.81 20.49 -5.83
N VAL A 77 9.91 19.75 -6.00
CA VAL A 77 11.18 20.06 -5.37
C VAL A 77 12.28 19.83 -6.41
N GLU A 78 12.72 20.98 -6.93
CA GLU A 78 13.96 21.32 -7.67
C GLU A 78 14.07 21.03 -9.17
#